data_AF-A0A6N2R7C0-F1
#
_entry.id   AF-A0A6N2R7C0-F1
#
_cell.length_a   1.000
_cell.length_b   1.000
_cell.length_c   1.000
_cell.angle_alpha   90.00
_cell.angle_beta   90.00
_cell.angle_gamma   90.00
#
_symmetry.space_group_name_H-M   'P 1'
#
loop_
_entity.id
_entity.type
_entity.pdbx_description
1 polymer ?
#
loop_
_entity_poly.entity_id
_entity_poly.type
_entity_poly.pdbx_seq_one_letter_code
_entity_poly.pdbx_strand_id
1 'polypeptide(L)'
;MLKGFKEFISRGNAVDLAVGMVIGAAFTAVVTALVEKFLNPLIGGLVGKPNFDSFLEFTVGTATVQPGAIITALVNFLIVAFALYLFVVMPMNAMNARRKKEEAEEAPAVSEDVQLLSEIRDLLKAQSNN
;
A
#
# COMPACT_ATOMS: atom_id res chain seq x y z
N MET A 1 -9.98 -0.60 -34.13
CA MET A 1 -9.01 -0.81 -33.03
C MET A 1 -9.05 0.31 -31.99
N LEU A 2 -8.92 1.60 -32.35
CA LEU A 2 -9.02 2.71 -31.38
C LEU A 2 -10.34 2.76 -30.59
N LYS A 3 -11.50 2.47 -31.21
CA LYS A 3 -12.79 2.37 -30.49
C LYS A 3 -12.79 1.27 -29.43
N GLY A 4 -12.34 0.06 -29.80
CA GLY A 4 -12.25 -1.08 -28.86
C GLY A 4 -11.23 -0.87 -27.75
N PHE A 5 -10.15 -0.13 -28.01
CA PHE A 5 -9.17 0.25 -26.98
C PHE A 5 -9.77 1.27 -25.99
N LYS A 6 -10.47 2.31 -26.49
CA LYS A 6 -11.19 3.26 -25.64
C LYS A 6 -12.22 2.55 -24.76
N GLU A 7 -12.96 1.61 -25.33
CA GLU A 7 -14.02 0.83 -24.68
C GLU A 7 -13.49 -0.21 -23.67
N PHE A 8 -12.22 -0.62 -23.82
CA PHE A 8 -11.50 -1.45 -22.86
C PHE A 8 -11.00 -0.64 -21.65
N ILE A 9 -10.37 0.52 -21.90
CA ILE A 9 -9.89 1.41 -20.84
C ILE A 9 -11.05 1.99 -20.04
N SER A 10 -12.17 2.31 -20.69
CA SER A 10 -13.37 2.84 -20.00
C SER A 10 -14.07 1.85 -19.07
N ARG A 11 -13.58 0.60 -18.93
CA ARG A 11 -14.15 -0.41 -18.01
C ARG A 11 -13.88 -0.14 -16.52
N GLY A 12 -13.35 1.03 -16.15
CA GLY A 12 -13.12 1.47 -14.76
C GLY A 12 -11.99 0.71 -14.07
N ASN A 13 -12.16 -0.61 -13.89
CA ASN A 13 -11.21 -1.51 -13.25
C ASN A 13 -9.79 -1.47 -13.86
N ALA A 14 -9.67 -1.28 -15.18
CA ALA A 14 -8.37 -1.18 -15.85
C ALA A 14 -7.66 0.16 -15.59
N VAL A 15 -8.42 1.26 -15.49
CA VAL A 15 -7.88 2.60 -15.22
C VAL A 15 -7.44 2.70 -13.77
N ASP A 16 -8.27 2.24 -12.84
CA ASP A 16 -7.95 2.28 -11.40
C ASP A 16 -6.71 1.45 -11.08
N LEU A 17 -6.59 0.26 -11.69
CA LEU A 17 -5.40 -0.58 -11.56
C LEU A 17 -4.16 0.07 -12.17
N ALA A 18 -4.28 0.68 -13.34
CA ALA A 18 -3.17 1.38 -13.99
C ALA A 18 -2.69 2.59 -13.15
N VAL A 19 -3.63 3.38 -12.63
CA VAL A 19 -3.34 4.51 -11.75
C VAL A 19 -2.67 4.02 -10.47
N GLY A 20 -3.18 2.97 -9.84
CA GLY A 20 -2.58 2.36 -8.65
C GLY A 20 -1.13 1.90 -8.86
N MET A 21 -0.84 1.25 -9.99
CA MET A 21 0.51 0.82 -10.36
C MET A 21 1.46 2.00 -10.55
N VAL A 22 1.04 3.03 -11.29
CA VAL A 22 1.87 4.22 -11.55
C VAL A 22 2.16 4.99 -10.25
N ILE A 23 1.14 5.18 -9.41
CA ILE A 23 1.28 5.85 -8.12
C ILE A 23 2.21 5.03 -7.20
N GLY A 24 2.04 3.71 -7.14
CA GLY A 24 2.90 2.83 -6.34
C GLY A 24 4.37 2.91 -6.76
N ALA A 25 4.65 2.93 -8.07
CA ALA A 25 6.01 3.08 -8.59
C ALA A 25 6.61 4.45 -8.23
N ALA A 26 5.83 5.54 -8.38
CA ALA A 26 6.27 6.88 -8.04
C ALA A 26 6.59 7.02 -6.54
N PHE A 27 5.73 6.50 -5.66
CA PHE A 27 5.99 6.52 -4.21
C PHE A 27 7.23 5.72 -3.84
N THR A 28 7.40 4.54 -4.43
CA THR A 28 8.60 3.72 -4.19
C THR A 28 9.86 4.51 -4.55
N ALA A 29 9.88 5.21 -5.69
CA ALA A 29 11.01 6.04 -6.08
C ALA A 29 11.32 7.17 -5.08
N VAL A 30 10.29 7.82 -4.53
CA VAL A 30 10.47 8.88 -3.51
C VAL A 30 11.05 8.31 -2.21
N VAL A 31 10.52 7.16 -1.75
CA VAL A 31 11.02 6.52 -0.53
C VAL A 31 12.45 6.02 -0.72
N THR A 32 12.75 5.37 -1.85
CA THR A 32 14.11 4.94 -2.18
C THR A 32 15.08 6.13 -2.21
N ALA A 33 14.69 7.26 -2.83
CA ALA A 33 15.53 8.45 -2.85
C ALA A 33 15.79 9.01 -1.44
N LEU A 34 14.80 8.98 -0.54
CA LEU A 34 14.99 9.36 0.86
C LEU A 34 15.97 8.41 1.57
N VAL A 35 15.84 7.11 1.36
CA VAL A 35 16.74 6.12 1.98
C VAL A 35 18.17 6.29 1.46
N GLU A 36 18.36 6.31 0.15
CA GLU A 36 19.68 6.37 -0.47
C GLU A 36 20.39 7.70 -0.26
N LYS A 37 19.66 8.83 -0.34
CA LYS A 37 20.28 10.17 -0.32
C LYS A 37 20.31 10.81 1.06
N PHE A 38 19.46 10.36 2.00
CA PHE A 38 19.39 10.95 3.34
C PHE A 38 19.79 9.95 4.41
N LEU A 39 19.17 8.76 4.46
CA LEU A 39 19.47 7.78 5.51
C LEU A 39 20.85 7.13 5.36
N ASN A 40 21.22 6.67 4.16
CA ASN A 40 22.50 5.98 3.96
C ASN A 40 23.72 6.86 4.25
N PRO A 41 23.76 8.16 3.88
CA PRO A 41 24.85 9.05 4.29
C PRO A 41 24.91 9.29 5.79
N LEU A 42 23.76 9.37 6.48
CA LEU A 42 23.72 9.53 7.94
C LEU A 42 24.22 8.27 8.66
N ILE A 43 23.81 7.09 8.20
CA ILE A 43 24.32 5.81 8.68
C ILE A 43 25.82 5.72 8.40
N GLY A 44 26.26 6.15 7.21
CA GLY A 44 27.66 6.23 6.83
C GLY A 44 28.50 7.15 7.69
N GLY A 45 27.94 8.28 8.12
CA GLY A 45 28.58 9.21 9.05
C GLY A 45 28.75 8.63 10.46
N LEU A 46 27.85 7.74 10.90
CA LEU A 46 27.89 7.12 12.22
C LEU A 46 28.75 5.84 12.26
N VAL A 47 28.69 5.02 11.22
CA VAL A 47 29.33 3.68 11.14
C VAL A 47 30.66 3.75 10.37
N GLY A 48 30.98 4.88 9.74
CA GLY A 48 32.20 5.10 8.96
C GLY A 48 32.15 4.52 7.53
N LYS A 49 31.13 3.70 7.20
CA LYS A 49 30.84 3.23 5.85
C LYS A 49 29.36 3.42 5.51
N PRO A 50 29.03 3.96 4.32
CA PRO A 50 27.65 4.22 3.91
C PRO A 50 26.83 2.95 3.67
N ASN A 51 27.50 1.80 3.50
CA ASN A 51 26.90 0.51 3.23
C ASN A 51 27.79 -0.62 3.78
N PHE A 52 27.26 -1.83 3.75
CA PHE A 52 27.96 -3.05 4.16
C PHE A 52 28.64 -3.74 2.97
N ASP A 53 28.73 -3.14 1.79
CA ASP A 53 29.14 -3.82 0.54
C ASP A 53 30.53 -4.46 0.64
N SER A 54 31.48 -3.75 1.28
CA SER A 54 32.83 -4.27 1.52
C SER A 54 32.93 -5.28 2.67
N PHE A 55 31.83 -5.64 3.32
CA PHE A 55 31.84 -6.64 4.37
C PHE A 55 32.08 -8.02 3.76
N LEU A 56 33.16 -8.67 4.21
CA LEU A 56 33.62 -9.96 3.68
C LEU A 56 33.86 -9.95 2.17
N GLU A 57 34.30 -8.81 1.61
CA GLU A 57 34.67 -8.70 0.20
C GLU A 57 35.91 -9.55 -0.08
N PHE A 58 35.84 -10.39 -1.13
CA PHE A 58 36.97 -11.18 -1.59
C PHE A 58 37.01 -11.22 -3.11
N THR A 59 38.23 -11.32 -3.65
CA THR A 59 38.46 -11.37 -5.08
C THR A 59 38.75 -12.82 -5.50
N VAL A 60 38.03 -13.31 -6.51
CA VAL A 60 38.30 -14.61 -7.16
C VAL A 60 38.68 -14.34 -8.61
N GLY A 61 39.97 -14.40 -8.91
CA GLY A 61 40.49 -14.08 -10.24
C GLY A 61 40.28 -12.60 -10.58
N THR A 62 39.46 -12.31 -11.60
CA THR A 62 39.10 -10.95 -12.03
C THR A 62 37.75 -10.48 -11.46
N ALA A 63 37.03 -11.33 -10.72
CA ALA A 63 35.72 -11.01 -10.18
C ALA A 63 35.82 -10.68 -8.69
N THR A 64 35.20 -9.55 -8.30
CA THR A 64 35.06 -9.15 -6.90
C THR A 64 33.70 -9.62 -6.40
N VAL A 65 33.70 -10.46 -5.37
CA VAL A 65 32.48 -10.91 -4.70
C VAL A 65 32.28 -10.07 -3.45
N GLN A 66 31.09 -9.47 -3.35
CA GLN A 66 30.70 -8.59 -2.23
C GLN A 66 29.48 -9.19 -1.51
N PRO A 67 29.66 -10.20 -0.63
CA PRO A 67 28.57 -10.77 0.15
C PRO A 67 27.86 -9.71 1.00
N GLY A 68 28.61 -8.72 1.47
CA GLY A 68 28.09 -7.58 2.20
C GLY A 68 27.04 -6.76 1.48
N ALA A 69 27.03 -6.76 0.13
CA ALA A 69 26.00 -6.08 -0.65
C ALA A 69 24.60 -6.68 -0.43
N ILE A 70 24.52 -7.96 -0.08
CA ILE A 70 23.26 -8.61 0.29
C ILE A 70 22.73 -8.05 1.62
N ILE A 71 23.62 -7.83 2.58
CA ILE A 71 23.26 -7.23 3.88
C ILE A 71 22.79 -5.79 3.67
N THR A 72 23.51 -5.01 2.86
CA THR A 72 23.09 -3.67 2.45
C THR A 72 21.69 -3.68 1.82
N ALA A 73 21.45 -4.57 0.86
CA ALA A 73 20.15 -4.69 0.20
C ALA A 73 19.03 -5.03 1.19
N LEU A 74 19.30 -5.93 2.15
CA LEU A 74 18.33 -6.37 3.15
C LEU A 74 18.01 -5.24 4.15
N VAL A 75 19.01 -4.50 4.60
CA VAL A 75 18.83 -3.31 5.46
C VAL A 75 18.03 -2.23 4.73
N ASN A 76 18.42 -1.89 3.49
CA ASN A 76 17.68 -0.92 2.68
C ASN A 76 16.23 -1.34 2.47
N PHE A 77 15.97 -2.62 2.17
CA PHE A 77 14.63 -3.16 2.04
C PHE A 77 13.80 -2.98 3.31
N LEU A 78 14.37 -3.29 4.49
CA LEU A 78 13.68 -3.11 5.76
C LEU A 78 13.38 -1.64 6.06
N ILE A 79 14.31 -0.73 5.75
CA ILE A 79 14.09 0.72 5.94
C ILE A 79 12.98 1.22 5.01
N VAL A 80 13.00 0.85 3.72
CA VAL A 80 11.95 1.23 2.76
C VAL A 80 10.60 0.66 3.18
N ALA A 81 10.54 -0.62 3.58
CA ALA A 81 9.32 -1.26 4.06
C ALA A 81 8.78 -0.57 5.32
N PHE A 82 9.66 -0.20 6.26
CA PHE A 82 9.29 0.53 7.46
C PHE A 82 8.76 1.93 7.14
N ALA A 83 9.41 2.66 6.23
CA ALA A 83 8.95 3.96 5.77
C ALA A 83 7.58 3.88 5.08
N LEU A 84 7.37 2.92 4.18
CA LEU A 84 6.06 2.70 3.55
C LEU A 84 4.98 2.34 4.57
N TYR A 85 5.32 1.52 5.57
CA TYR A 85 4.39 1.19 6.63
C TYR A 85 3.99 2.44 7.45
N LEU A 86 4.96 3.26 7.84
CA LEU A 86 4.70 4.46 8.66
C LEU A 86 3.97 5.55 7.87
N PHE A 87 4.39 5.86 6.64
CA PHE A 87 3.85 6.98 5.87
C PHE A 87 2.62 6.65 5.03
N VAL A 88 2.39 5.37 4.68
CA VAL A 88 1.25 4.97 3.84
C VAL A 88 0.30 4.09 4.62
N VAL A 89 0.76 2.95 5.13
CA VAL A 89 -0.12 1.94 5.74
C VAL A 89 -0.74 2.44 7.03
N MET A 90 0.04 3.03 7.94
CA MET A 90 -0.43 3.54 9.23
C MET A 90 -1.50 4.64 9.09
N PRO A 91 -1.31 5.72 8.31
CA PRO A 91 -2.35 6.74 8.15
C PRO A 91 -3.56 6.21 7.40
N MET A 92 -3.38 5.35 6.38
CA MET A 92 -4.52 4.71 5.72
C MET A 92 -5.33 3.83 6.68
N ASN A 93 -4.65 3.04 7.51
CA ASN A 93 -5.30 2.18 8.49
C ASN A 93 -6.01 3.00 9.57
N ALA A 94 -5.40 4.10 10.03
CA ALA A 94 -6.00 5.02 10.98
C ALA A 94 -7.24 5.72 10.39
N MET A 95 -7.19 6.16 9.13
CA MET A 95 -8.33 6.76 8.44
C MET A 95 -9.47 5.74 8.23
N ASN A 96 -9.15 4.52 7.84
CA ASN A 96 -10.14 3.46 7.68
C ASN A 96 -10.79 3.07 9.01
N ALA A 97 -10.03 3.07 10.10
CA ALA A 97 -10.57 2.82 11.44
C ALA A 97 -11.53 3.95 11.90
N ARG A 98 -11.26 5.21 11.51
CA ARG A 98 -12.17 6.33 11.77
C ARG A 98 -13.46 6.22 10.96
N ARG A 99 -13.37 5.90 9.67
CA ARG A 99 -14.54 5.69 8.81
C ARG A 99 -15.44 4.56 9.29
N LYS A 100 -14.86 3.44 9.70
CA LYS A 100 -15.62 2.32 10.29
C LYS A 100 -16.27 2.67 11.63
N LYS A 101 -15.71 3.63 12.37
CA LYS A 101 -16.25 4.09 13.64
C LYS A 101 -17.39 5.10 13.41
N GLU A 102 -17.24 5.98 12.42
CA GLU A 102 -18.30 6.87 11.93
C GLU A 102 -19.48 6.06 11.37
N GLU A 103 -19.25 5.02 10.57
CA GLU A 103 -20.27 4.07 10.08
C GLU A 103 -20.92 3.22 11.19
N ALA A 104 -20.34 3.15 12.39
CA ALA A 104 -20.89 2.43 13.53
C ALA A 104 -21.69 3.36 14.48
N GLU A 105 -21.36 4.65 14.52
CA GLU A 105 -22.11 5.69 15.22
C GLU A 105 -23.29 6.20 14.39
N GLU A 106 -23.13 6.27 13.06
CA GLU A 106 -24.22 6.30 12.10
C GLU A 106 -24.71 4.87 11.89
N ALA A 107 -25.46 4.32 12.85
CA ALA A 107 -26.34 3.19 12.53
C ALA A 107 -27.06 3.57 11.23
N PRO A 108 -26.91 2.79 10.14
CA PRO A 108 -27.30 3.25 8.83
C PRO A 108 -28.76 3.66 8.93
N ALA A 109 -29.08 4.88 8.48
CA ALA A 109 -30.45 5.14 8.04
C ALA A 109 -30.74 4.01 7.07
N VAL A 110 -31.50 3.02 7.55
CA VAL A 110 -31.72 1.75 6.89
C VAL A 110 -32.04 2.10 5.44
N SER A 111 -31.33 1.55 4.46
CA SER A 111 -31.58 1.96 3.06
C SER A 111 -33.08 1.83 2.77
N GLU A 112 -33.65 2.73 1.96
CA GLU A 112 -35.11 2.75 1.74
C GLU A 112 -35.63 1.37 1.34
N ASP A 113 -34.85 0.61 0.58
CA ASP A 113 -35.13 -0.78 0.23
C ASP A 113 -35.21 -1.70 1.46
N VAL A 114 -34.28 -1.59 2.41
CA VAL A 114 -34.29 -2.41 3.63
C VAL A 114 -35.42 -1.97 4.57
N GLN A 115 -35.81 -0.69 4.58
CA GLN A 115 -37.02 -0.22 5.30
C GLN A 115 -38.28 -0.82 4.70
N LEU A 116 -38.46 -0.70 3.38
CA LEU A 116 -39.58 -1.29 2.64
C LEU A 116 -39.66 -2.79 2.85
N LEU A 117 -38.54 -3.51 2.79
CA LEU A 117 -38.50 -4.95 3.04
C LEU A 117 -38.87 -5.30 4.50
N SER A 118 -38.52 -4.42 5.46
CA SER A 118 -38.92 -4.58 6.86
C SER A 118 -40.43 -4.42 7.03
N GLU A 119 -41.00 -3.39 6.42
CA GLU A 119 -42.44 -3.14 6.42
C GLU A 119 -43.22 -4.27 5.73
N ILE A 120 -42.76 -4.73 4.56
CA ILE A 120 -43.36 -5.86 3.83
C ILE A 120 -43.34 -7.13 4.68
N ARG A 121 -42.22 -7.42 5.36
CA ARG A 121 -42.12 -8.59 6.26
C ARG A 121 -43.14 -8.49 7.40
N ASP A 122 -43.28 -7.31 7.99
CA ASP A 122 -44.15 -7.12 9.14
C ASP A 122 -45.64 -7.16 8.73
N LEU A 123 -45.99 -6.62 7.56
CA LEU A 123 -47.31 -6.76 6.94
C LEU A 123 -47.65 -8.22 6.61
N LEU A 124 -46.71 -8.99 6.06
CA LEU A 124 -46.89 -10.42 5.78
C LEU A 124 -47.10 -11.24 7.06
N LYS A 125 -46.37 -10.93 8.13
CA LYS A 125 -46.58 -11.57 9.44
C LYS A 125 -47.96 -11.25 10.01
N ALA A 126 -48.42 -10.00 9.89
CA ALA A 126 -49.74 -9.60 10.34
C ALA A 126 -50.86 -10.29 9.54
N GLN A 127 -50.67 -10.50 8.24
CA GLN A 127 -51.61 -11.22 7.39
C GLN A 127 -51.62 -12.73 7.64
N SER A 128 -50.48 -13.34 7.97
CA SER A 128 -50.40 -14.76 8.32
C SER A 128 -51.05 -15.12 9.66
N ASN A 129 -51.25 -14.13 10.54
CA ASN A 129 -51.86 -14.32 11.86
C ASN A 129 -53.37 -14.00 11.88
N ASN A 130 -53.98 -13.68 10.73
CA ASN A 130 -55.43 -13.56 10.50
C ASN A 130 -55.89 -14.69 9.57
#